data_AF-A0A0C3RK14-F1
#
_entry.id   AF-A0A0C3RK14-F1
#
_cell.length_a   1.000
_cell.length_b   1.000
_cell.length_c   1.000
_cell.angle_alpha   90.00
_cell.angle_beta   90.00
_cell.angle_gamma   90.00
#
_symmetry.space_group_name_H-M   'P 1'
#
loop_
_entity.id
_entity.type
_entity.pdbx_description
1 polymer ?
#
loop_
_entity_poly.entity_id
_entity_poly.type
_entity_poly.pdbx_seq_one_letter_code
_entity_poly.pdbx_strand_id
1 'polypeptide(L)'
;MGGLLTAYTDSFIYFYPVLDSNSYQASGELNVADMAEHPGEDAVFDRTFGGALCVASGPKSVDSLINNGACILYGYIVHAATATAAITIENGITAGSGATVATLPPGKIAGEYIFPVGISCSNGLFLNYATGATGSVSVLYWPAV
;
A
#
# COMPACT_ATOMS: atom_id res chain seq x y z
N MET A 1 -56.88 -4.85 35.92
CA MET A 1 -55.49 -5.21 36.20
C MET A 1 -54.95 -5.99 35.01
N GLY A 2 -54.12 -5.36 34.18
CA GLY A 2 -53.48 -5.96 33.02
C GLY A 2 -52.23 -5.15 32.72
N GLY A 3 -51.07 -5.69 33.10
CA GLY A 3 -49.77 -5.02 32.99
C GLY A 3 -49.29 -4.99 31.54
N LEU A 4 -48.87 -3.81 31.10
CA LEU A 4 -48.22 -3.58 29.82
C LEU A 4 -46.73 -3.93 29.97
N LEU A 5 -46.27 -5.01 29.33
CA LEU A 5 -44.84 -5.34 29.25
C LEU A 5 -44.23 -4.55 28.09
N THR A 6 -43.33 -3.63 28.42
CA THR A 6 -42.47 -2.92 27.48
C THR A 6 -41.36 -3.86 27.00
N ALA A 7 -41.34 -4.20 25.71
CA ALA A 7 -40.20 -4.87 25.08
C ALA A 7 -39.31 -3.83 24.40
N TYR A 8 -38.11 -3.65 24.94
CA TYR A 8 -37.01 -2.91 24.33
C TYR A 8 -36.03 -3.96 23.78
N THR A 9 -35.89 -4.07 22.46
CA THR A 9 -34.76 -4.76 21.84
C THR A 9 -34.35 -4.02 20.58
N ASP A 10 -33.36 -3.15 20.76
CA ASP A 10 -32.62 -2.49 19.71
C ASP A 10 -31.78 -3.55 18.98
N SER A 11 -32.08 -3.78 17.71
CA SER A 11 -31.37 -4.74 16.86
C SER A 11 -30.85 -3.98 15.65
N PHE A 12 -29.69 -3.32 15.81
CA PHE A 12 -28.92 -2.84 14.67
C PHE A 12 -28.38 -4.05 13.90
N ILE A 13 -29.06 -4.39 12.80
CA ILE A 13 -28.56 -5.32 11.80
C ILE A 13 -27.44 -4.60 11.05
N TYR A 14 -26.19 -4.95 11.34
CA TYR A 14 -25.05 -4.58 10.52
C TYR A 14 -25.13 -5.39 9.21
N PHE A 15 -25.60 -4.74 8.15
CA PHE A 15 -25.36 -5.23 6.80
C PHE A 15 -23.89 -5.00 6.47
N TYR A 16 -23.07 -6.04 6.56
CA TYR A 16 -21.83 -6.06 5.80
C TYR A 16 -22.23 -6.12 4.32
N PRO A 17 -21.78 -5.19 3.46
CA PRO A 17 -21.94 -5.39 2.04
C PRO A 17 -21.15 -6.66 1.68
N VAL A 18 -21.87 -7.67 1.21
CA VAL A 18 -21.26 -8.76 0.43
C VAL A 18 -20.73 -8.07 -0.82
N LEU A 19 -19.41 -7.87 -0.88
CA LEU A 19 -18.73 -7.49 -2.10
C LEU A 19 -18.83 -8.70 -3.04
N ASP A 20 -19.86 -8.72 -3.85
CA ASP A 20 -19.92 -9.49 -5.07
C ASP A 20 -18.77 -9.02 -5.96
N SER A 21 -17.71 -9.83 -5.96
CA SER A 21 -16.39 -9.60 -6.54
C SER A 21 -16.37 -9.63 -8.06
N ASN A 22 -17.34 -9.00 -8.69
CA ASN A 22 -17.47 -9.03 -10.13
C ASN A 22 -18.01 -7.70 -10.67
N SER A 23 -17.15 -6.70 -10.82
CA SER A 23 -16.85 -6.09 -12.12
C SER A 23 -16.13 -4.74 -11.95
N TYR A 24 -15.02 -4.60 -12.69
CA TYR A 24 -14.11 -3.45 -12.76
C TYR A 24 -13.13 -3.28 -11.60
N GLN A 25 -12.27 -4.28 -11.41
CA GLN A 25 -10.93 -4.02 -10.90
C GLN A 25 -9.95 -4.28 -12.04
N ALA A 26 -9.16 -3.27 -12.38
CA ALA A 26 -8.16 -3.37 -13.43
C ALA A 26 -7.26 -4.56 -13.09
N SER A 27 -7.16 -5.55 -13.99
CA SER A 27 -6.56 -6.87 -13.75
C SER A 27 -5.10 -6.88 -13.27
N GLY A 28 -4.49 -5.72 -13.00
CA GLY A 28 -3.18 -5.58 -12.35
C GLY A 28 -3.24 -5.28 -10.85
N GLU A 29 -4.32 -4.67 -10.33
CA GLU A 29 -4.42 -4.21 -8.93
C GLU A 29 -4.67 -5.36 -7.94
N LEU A 30 -5.34 -6.45 -8.36
CA LEU A 30 -5.50 -7.65 -7.54
C LEU A 30 -4.21 -8.47 -7.41
N ASN A 31 -3.31 -8.37 -8.39
CA ASN A 31 -2.12 -9.23 -8.46
C ASN A 31 -1.02 -8.75 -7.50
N VAL A 32 -0.92 -7.45 -7.29
CA VAL A 32 0.08 -6.89 -6.37
C VAL A 32 -0.40 -7.01 -4.92
N ALA A 33 -1.72 -7.00 -4.70
CA ALA A 33 -2.34 -7.28 -3.40
C ALA A 33 -2.09 -8.73 -2.96
N ASP A 34 -2.29 -9.70 -3.87
CA ASP A 34 -2.04 -11.11 -3.57
C ASP A 34 -0.55 -11.39 -3.30
N MET A 35 0.38 -10.71 -4.00
CA MET A 35 1.81 -10.79 -3.68
C MET A 35 2.17 -10.23 -2.29
N ALA A 36 1.42 -9.26 -1.78
CA ALA A 36 1.65 -8.68 -0.45
C ALA A 36 1.09 -9.55 0.68
N GLU A 37 0.02 -10.30 0.40
CA GLU A 37 -0.65 -11.16 1.37
C GLU A 37 -0.18 -12.63 1.32
N HIS A 38 0.18 -13.16 0.15
CA HIS A 38 0.51 -14.57 -0.11
C HIS A 38 1.74 -14.77 -1.05
N PRO A 39 2.94 -14.29 -0.68
CA PRO A 39 4.11 -14.41 -1.54
C PRO A 39 4.48 -15.88 -1.83
N GLY A 40 4.36 -16.29 -3.09
CA GLY A 40 4.83 -17.59 -3.60
C GLY A 40 3.80 -18.73 -3.63
N GLU A 41 2.51 -18.44 -3.41
CA GLU A 41 1.45 -19.46 -3.43
C GLU A 41 1.02 -19.86 -4.86
N ASP A 42 1.12 -18.96 -5.85
CA ASP A 42 0.89 -19.28 -7.27
C ASP A 42 1.91 -18.62 -8.24
N ALA A 43 3.01 -19.35 -8.48
CA ALA A 43 4.07 -18.93 -9.40
C ALA A 43 3.64 -18.83 -10.89
N VAL A 44 2.44 -19.31 -11.27
CA VAL A 44 1.91 -19.25 -12.64
C VAL A 44 1.06 -18.00 -12.83
N PHE A 45 0.22 -17.66 -11.85
CA PHE A 45 -0.54 -16.41 -11.82
C PHE A 45 0.40 -15.19 -11.76
N ASP A 46 1.42 -15.28 -10.91
CA ASP A 46 2.52 -14.32 -10.73
C ASP A 46 3.30 -14.01 -12.04
N ARG A 47 3.37 -14.98 -12.98
CA ARG A 47 4.15 -14.86 -14.22
C ARG A 47 3.33 -14.46 -15.45
N THR A 48 2.01 -14.53 -15.40
CA THR A 48 1.16 -14.39 -16.60
C THR A 48 1.14 -12.94 -17.15
N PHE A 49 1.59 -11.97 -16.36
CA PHE A 49 1.80 -10.57 -16.80
C PHE A 49 3.26 -10.18 -17.13
N GLY A 50 4.18 -11.15 -17.22
CA GLY A 50 5.43 -11.00 -17.99
C GLY A 50 6.47 -9.97 -17.50
N GLY A 51 6.28 -9.37 -16.33
CA GLY A 51 7.28 -8.54 -15.66
C GLY A 51 8.02 -9.33 -14.59
N ALA A 52 9.27 -8.95 -14.31
CA ALA A 52 9.97 -9.48 -13.17
C ALA A 52 9.25 -9.04 -11.87
N LEU A 53 8.96 -10.00 -10.98
CA LEU A 53 8.06 -9.88 -9.83
C LEU A 53 8.44 -8.71 -8.92
N CYS A 54 7.66 -7.62 -8.87
CA CYS A 54 7.98 -6.50 -7.99
C CYS A 54 8.15 -6.97 -6.53
N VAL A 55 9.25 -6.56 -5.91
CA VAL A 55 9.57 -6.83 -4.51
C VAL A 55 8.81 -5.82 -3.63
N ALA A 56 8.12 -6.31 -2.63
CA ALA A 56 7.56 -5.48 -1.57
C ALA A 56 8.60 -5.25 -0.48
N SER A 57 8.87 -3.99 -0.13
CA SER A 57 9.54 -3.71 1.13
C SER A 57 8.58 -4.11 2.26
N GLY A 58 9.03 -4.93 3.20
CA GLY A 58 8.23 -5.19 4.41
C GLY A 58 7.76 -3.87 5.06
N PRO A 59 6.66 -3.88 5.84
CA PRO A 59 6.06 -2.65 6.36
C PRO A 59 7.07 -1.79 7.12
N LYS A 60 7.15 -0.51 6.78
CA LYS A 60 8.02 0.48 7.41
C LYS A 60 7.18 1.51 8.13
N SER A 61 7.55 1.87 9.36
CA SER A 61 6.85 2.87 10.18
C SER A 61 7.71 4.08 10.56
N VAL A 62 8.92 4.14 10.02
CA VAL A 62 9.91 5.19 10.22
C VAL A 62 10.74 5.34 8.95
N ASP A 63 11.50 6.43 8.86
CA ASP A 63 12.49 6.67 7.82
C ASP A 63 13.31 5.42 7.52
N SER A 64 13.29 4.98 6.27
CA SER A 64 13.87 3.71 5.89
C SER A 64 14.44 3.73 4.48
N LEU A 65 15.66 3.22 4.35
CA LEU A 65 16.20 2.81 3.06
C LEU A 65 15.43 1.59 2.57
N ILE A 66 14.88 1.67 1.36
CA ILE A 66 14.15 0.58 0.72
C ILE A 66 15.07 -0.20 -0.22
N ASN A 67 15.80 0.52 -1.08
CA ASN A 67 16.76 -0.08 -2.00
C ASN A 67 18.01 0.80 -2.14
N ASN A 68 19.18 0.18 -2.12
CA ASN A 68 20.46 0.83 -2.36
C ASN A 68 20.91 0.58 -3.81
N GLY A 69 20.65 1.54 -4.70
CA GLY A 69 20.97 1.46 -6.12
C GLY A 69 19.76 1.63 -7.03
N ALA A 70 20.01 1.56 -8.33
CA ALA A 70 18.99 1.80 -9.35
C ALA A 70 17.82 0.81 -9.20
N CYS A 71 16.59 1.30 -9.39
CA CYS A 71 15.38 0.49 -9.30
C CYS A 71 14.21 1.12 -10.08
N ILE A 72 13.13 0.36 -10.19
CA ILE A 72 11.84 0.80 -10.73
C ILE A 72 10.81 0.73 -9.61
N LEU A 73 10.19 1.85 -9.29
CA LEU A 73 9.08 1.95 -8.33
C LEU A 73 7.75 1.69 -9.06
N TYR A 74 6.95 0.74 -8.56
CA TYR A 74 5.64 0.39 -9.10
C TYR A 74 4.47 0.92 -8.28
N GLY A 75 4.67 1.15 -6.99
CA GLY A 75 3.59 1.59 -6.11
C GLY A 75 3.94 1.50 -4.64
N TYR A 76 2.92 1.57 -3.80
CA TYR A 76 3.04 1.40 -2.36
C TYR A 76 1.72 0.91 -1.75
N ILE A 77 1.82 0.28 -0.59
CA ILE A 77 0.70 -0.21 0.22
C ILE A 77 0.71 0.56 1.53
N VAL A 78 -0.40 1.20 1.85
CA VAL A 78 -0.61 1.87 3.14
C VAL A 78 -1.31 0.89 4.08
N HIS A 79 -0.63 0.45 5.12
CA HIS A 79 -1.22 -0.38 6.18
C HIS A 79 -1.95 0.49 7.20
N ALA A 80 -1.34 1.61 7.54
CA ALA A 80 -1.92 2.65 8.37
C ALA A 80 -1.30 4.00 7.99
N ALA A 81 -2.09 5.05 7.90
CA ALA A 81 -1.55 6.42 7.90
C ALA A 81 -2.41 7.25 8.85
N THR A 82 -1.87 7.53 10.02
CA THR A 82 -2.56 8.23 11.11
C THR A 82 -2.16 9.70 11.19
N ALA A 83 -1.22 10.14 10.35
CA ALA A 83 -0.56 11.43 10.51
C ALA A 83 -1.22 12.64 9.84
N THR A 84 -0.86 13.80 10.38
CA THR A 84 -1.12 15.16 9.87
C THR A 84 -0.04 15.65 8.89
N ALA A 85 1.12 15.00 8.83
CA ALA A 85 2.19 15.29 7.88
C ALA A 85 2.29 14.22 6.78
N ALA A 86 2.86 14.60 5.63
CA ALA A 86 3.00 13.72 4.48
C ALA A 86 4.15 12.72 4.66
N ILE A 87 4.01 11.56 4.03
CA ILE A 87 5.09 10.58 3.86
C ILE A 87 5.53 10.66 2.39
N THR A 88 6.83 10.77 2.14
CA THR A 88 7.38 10.88 0.78
C THR A 88 8.20 9.64 0.42
N ILE A 89 8.10 9.22 -0.84
CA ILE A 89 9.03 8.26 -1.45
C ILE A 89 9.98 9.09 -2.31
N GLU A 90 11.28 8.86 -2.15
CA GLU A 90 12.34 9.67 -2.75
C GLU A 90 13.30 8.81 -3.58
N ASN A 91 13.75 9.36 -4.72
CA ASN A 91 14.85 8.80 -5.52
C ASN A 91 16.19 9.16 -4.85
N GLY A 92 16.50 8.49 -3.75
CA GLY A 92 17.65 8.73 -2.89
C GLY A 92 17.92 7.57 -1.94
N ILE A 93 18.98 7.67 -1.14
CA ILE A 93 19.38 6.65 -0.16
C ILE A 93 19.27 7.13 1.29
N THR A 94 19.01 8.41 1.51
CA THR A 94 18.75 9.01 2.82
C THR A 94 17.64 10.05 2.71
N ALA A 95 16.98 10.36 3.83
CA ALA A 95 15.93 11.37 3.88
C ALA A 95 16.42 12.70 3.29
N GLY A 96 15.66 13.26 2.34
CA GLY A 96 15.94 14.54 1.69
C GLY A 96 17.10 14.52 0.69
N SER A 97 17.71 13.37 0.40
CA SER A 97 18.84 13.29 -0.53
C SER A 97 18.44 13.18 -2.00
N GLY A 98 17.14 13.08 -2.29
CA GLY A 98 16.61 12.76 -3.60
C GLY A 98 15.37 13.55 -3.96
N ALA A 99 14.99 13.51 -5.23
CA ALA A 99 13.72 14.05 -5.68
C ALA A 99 12.56 13.19 -5.16
N THR A 100 11.51 13.84 -4.64
CA THR A 100 10.27 13.15 -4.29
C THR A 100 9.62 12.57 -5.54
N VAL A 101 9.43 11.26 -5.56
CA VAL A 101 8.78 10.52 -6.66
C VAL A 101 7.32 10.22 -6.38
N ALA A 102 6.94 10.10 -5.10
CA ALA A 102 5.56 9.96 -4.67
C ALA A 102 5.34 10.63 -3.32
N THR A 103 4.13 11.13 -3.09
CA THR A 103 3.73 11.74 -1.82
C THR A 103 2.43 11.10 -1.36
N LEU A 104 2.47 10.53 -0.16
CA LEU A 104 1.31 10.08 0.57
C LEU A 104 0.83 11.27 1.41
N PRO A 105 -0.31 11.90 1.03
CA PRO A 105 -0.84 13.00 1.82
C PRO A 105 -1.26 12.54 3.24
N PRO A 106 -1.36 13.49 4.18
CA PRO A 106 -1.93 13.23 5.51
C PRO A 106 -3.30 12.53 5.42
N GLY A 107 -3.55 11.59 6.33
CA GLY A 107 -4.82 10.86 6.39
C GLY A 107 -5.11 9.97 5.17
N LYS A 108 -4.08 9.56 4.42
CA LYS A 108 -4.25 8.61 3.31
C LYS A 108 -4.92 7.32 3.82
N ILE A 109 -5.96 6.87 3.12
CA ILE A 109 -6.69 5.64 3.48
C ILE A 109 -5.78 4.42 3.27
N ALA A 110 -5.89 3.42 4.14
CA ALA A 110 -5.22 2.15 3.97
C ALA A 110 -5.63 1.46 2.67
N GLY A 111 -4.68 0.76 2.04
CA GLY A 111 -4.89 0.11 0.76
C GLY A 111 -3.68 0.25 -0.16
N GLU A 112 -3.83 -0.33 -1.34
CA GLU A 112 -2.80 -0.38 -2.36
C GLU A 112 -2.93 0.76 -3.36
N TYR A 113 -1.78 1.28 -3.79
CA TYR A 113 -1.67 2.37 -4.76
C TYR A 113 -0.60 2.03 -5.80
N ILE A 114 -1.05 1.57 -6.97
CA ILE A 114 -0.20 1.18 -8.10
C ILE A 114 -0.13 2.29 -9.13
N PHE A 115 1.08 2.56 -9.64
CA PHE A 115 1.28 3.48 -10.74
C PHE A 115 1.00 2.79 -12.08
N PRO A 116 0.40 3.50 -13.04
CA PRO A 116 0.14 2.94 -14.37
C PRO A 116 1.42 2.64 -15.15
N VAL A 117 2.54 3.28 -14.78
CA VAL A 117 3.88 3.06 -15.35
C VAL A 117 4.89 3.11 -14.22
N GLY A 118 5.85 2.19 -14.24
CA GLY A 118 6.95 2.17 -13.29
C GLY A 118 7.82 3.43 -13.37
N ILE A 119 8.20 3.98 -12.22
CA ILE A 119 9.02 5.17 -12.10
C ILE A 119 10.47 4.75 -11.89
N SER A 120 11.37 5.15 -12.78
CA SER A 120 12.80 4.86 -12.64
C SER A 120 13.44 5.70 -11.53
N CYS A 121 14.10 5.05 -10.58
CA CYS A 121 14.88 5.68 -9.52
C CYS A 121 16.36 5.32 -9.69
N SER A 122 17.18 6.27 -10.16
CA SER A 122 18.59 6.05 -10.50
C SER A 122 19.52 5.91 -9.29
N ASN A 123 19.16 6.50 -8.15
CA ASN A 123 20.06 6.66 -7.01
C ASN A 123 19.77 5.67 -5.89
N GLY A 124 18.54 5.16 -5.82
CA GLY A 124 18.03 4.42 -4.69
C GLY A 124 16.56 4.72 -4.45
N LEU A 125 16.00 4.06 -3.45
CA LEU A 125 14.64 4.30 -3.00
C LEU A 125 14.65 4.49 -1.49
N PHE A 126 14.17 5.64 -1.04
CA PHE A 126 14.07 5.98 0.37
C PHE A 126 12.63 6.36 0.71
N LEU A 127 12.15 5.88 1.86
CA LEU A 127 10.85 6.24 2.42
C LEU A 127 11.09 7.23 3.56
N ASN A 128 10.60 8.45 3.41
CA ASN A 128 10.80 9.56 4.32
C ASN A 128 9.48 9.94 5.01
N TYR A 129 9.46 9.82 6.33
CA TYR A 129 8.42 10.28 7.23
C TYR A 129 8.78 11.70 7.68
N ALA A 130 8.16 12.70 7.04
CA ALA A 130 8.32 14.09 7.46
C ALA A 130 8.01 14.25 8.96
N THR A 131 8.57 15.26 9.62
CA THR A 131 8.36 15.47 11.05
C THR A 131 6.85 15.53 11.40
N GLY A 132 6.40 14.62 12.26
CA GLY A 132 4.99 14.47 12.61
C GLY A 132 4.20 13.47 11.75
N ALA A 133 4.86 12.81 10.78
CA ALA A 133 4.29 11.70 10.05
C ALA A 133 4.32 10.41 10.89
N THR A 134 3.28 9.60 10.78
CA THR A 134 3.08 8.34 11.49
C THR A 134 2.20 7.46 10.63
N GLY A 135 2.63 6.22 10.46
CA GLY A 135 1.96 5.26 9.61
C GLY A 135 2.81 4.02 9.42
N SER A 136 2.34 3.12 8.57
CA SER A 136 3.03 1.92 8.16
C SER A 136 2.82 1.75 6.66
N VAL A 137 3.91 1.72 5.89
CA VAL A 137 3.90 1.69 4.43
C VAL A 137 4.86 0.62 3.92
N SER A 138 4.41 -0.17 2.95
CA SER A 138 5.25 -1.04 2.14
C SER A 138 5.43 -0.42 0.75
N VAL A 139 6.63 -0.51 0.19
CA VAL A 139 6.93 0.06 -1.12
C VAL A 139 7.17 -1.06 -2.12
N LEU A 140 6.58 -0.95 -3.30
CA LEU A 140 6.58 -1.98 -4.34
C LEU A 140 7.58 -1.56 -5.41
N TYR A 141 8.68 -2.29 -5.56
CA TYR A 141 9.78 -1.91 -6.44
C TYR A 141 10.49 -3.11 -7.07
N TRP A 142 11.23 -2.90 -8.15
CA TRP A 142 12.13 -3.91 -8.71
C TRP A 142 13.56 -3.36 -8.74
N PRO A 143 14.54 -4.03 -8.11
CA PRO A 143 15.94 -3.63 -8.21
C PRO A 143 16.42 -3.77 -9.66
N ALA A 144 16.95 -2.69 -10.23
CA ALA A 144 17.60 -2.78 -11.53
C ALA A 144 18.96 -3.45 -11.32
N VAL A 145 19.18 -4.57 -12.02
CA VAL A 145 20.46 -5.29 -12.03
C VAL A 145 21.52 -4.52 -12.82
#